data_AF-A0A2E5JIA5-F1
#
_entry.id   AF-A0A2E5JIA5-F1
#
_cell.length_a   1.000
_cell.length_b   1.000
_cell.length_c   1.000
_cell.angle_alpha   90.00
_cell.angle_beta   90.00
_cell.angle_gamma   90.00
#
_symmetry.space_group_name_H-M   'P 1'
#
loop_
_entity.id
_entity.type
_entity.pdbx_description
1 polymer ?
#
loop_
_entity_poly.entity_id
_entity_poly.type
_entity_poly.pdbx_seq_one_letter_code
_entity_poly.pdbx_strand_id
1 'polypeptide(L)'
;MPQDLGGRLRGYNFQATKLKSGDVLLKGKDETHSKAISQINLIFASDSSLKSMKTYSPSGSQTATFTSEQKPWSHSKNVVTQVTVEGVTGIQKTTVVTSISYIAKDGFGVPQSIKTSTKVEAMTNKEGAQSSTIKSEIIMSDYQINTGTAQKFFTGRDGN
;
A
#
# COMPACT_ATOMS: atom_id res chain seq x y z
N MET A 1 -14.67 -13.42 7.40
CA MET A 1 -15.23 -13.13 6.06
C MET A 1 -14.09 -12.64 5.17
N PRO A 2 -13.98 -13.11 3.92
CA PRO A 2 -13.11 -12.48 2.92
C PRO A 2 -13.55 -11.01 2.73
N GLN A 3 -12.61 -10.08 2.63
CA GLN A 3 -12.95 -8.70 2.29
C GLN A 3 -13.27 -8.61 0.79
N ASP A 4 -14.36 -7.91 0.45
CA ASP A 4 -14.65 -7.55 -0.92
C ASP A 4 -13.51 -6.71 -1.51
N LEU A 5 -13.22 -6.93 -2.80
CA LEU A 5 -12.29 -6.08 -3.52
C LEU A 5 -12.83 -4.64 -3.55
N GLY A 6 -11.95 -3.68 -3.22
CA GLY A 6 -12.30 -2.26 -3.18
C GLY A 6 -12.93 -1.79 -4.48
N GLY A 7 -13.82 -0.79 -4.42
CA GLY A 7 -14.62 -0.32 -5.57
C GLY A 7 -13.82 0.02 -6.83
N ARG A 8 -12.55 0.40 -6.69
CA ARG A 8 -11.63 0.68 -7.81
C ARG A 8 -11.28 -0.54 -8.65
N LEU A 9 -11.42 -1.75 -8.10
CA LEU A 9 -11.19 -3.02 -8.79
C LEU A 9 -12.46 -3.56 -9.44
N ARG A 10 -13.64 -3.00 -9.16
CA ARG A 10 -14.90 -3.42 -9.79
C ARG A 10 -14.87 -3.09 -11.28
N GLY A 11 -15.32 -4.01 -12.13
CA GLY A 11 -15.31 -3.86 -13.59
C GLY A 11 -14.01 -4.25 -14.27
N TYR A 12 -13.04 -4.81 -13.54
CA TYR A 12 -11.97 -5.60 -14.15
C TYR A 12 -12.39 -7.06 -14.16
N ASN A 13 -12.14 -7.76 -15.26
CA ASN A 13 -12.33 -9.20 -15.36
C ASN A 13 -11.06 -9.90 -14.83
N PHE A 14 -11.18 -10.62 -13.71
CA PHE A 14 -10.06 -11.25 -13.03
C PHE A 14 -9.93 -12.74 -13.35
N GLN A 15 -8.72 -13.14 -13.73
CA GLN A 15 -8.34 -14.52 -13.92
C GLN A 15 -7.25 -14.90 -12.93
N ALA A 16 -7.45 -15.99 -12.20
CA ALA A 16 -6.48 -16.52 -11.25
C ALA A 16 -5.54 -17.52 -11.94
N THR A 17 -4.25 -17.46 -11.60
CA THR A 17 -3.24 -18.41 -12.06
C THR A 17 -2.28 -18.71 -10.92
N LYS A 18 -2.05 -20.00 -10.65
CA LYS A 18 -1.07 -20.42 -9.65
C LYS A 18 0.33 -20.33 -10.24
N LEU A 19 1.24 -19.67 -9.54
CA LEU A 19 2.64 -19.53 -9.92
C LEU A 19 3.45 -20.73 -9.42
N LYS A 20 4.62 -20.98 -10.04
CA LYS A 20 5.52 -22.07 -9.65
C LYS A 20 6.01 -21.97 -8.20
N SER A 21 6.05 -20.76 -7.64
CA SER A 21 6.39 -20.51 -6.23
C SER A 21 5.31 -20.92 -5.23
N GLY A 22 4.10 -21.30 -5.70
CA GLY A 22 2.92 -21.50 -4.85
C GLY A 22 2.09 -20.24 -4.64
N ASP A 23 2.60 -19.07 -5.04
CA ASP A 23 1.87 -17.79 -5.04
C ASP A 23 0.70 -17.82 -6.04
N VAL A 24 -0.31 -16.97 -5.83
CA VAL A 24 -1.45 -16.81 -6.73
C VAL A 24 -1.38 -15.45 -7.43
N LEU A 25 -1.37 -15.46 -8.76
CA LEU A 25 -1.52 -14.28 -9.59
C LEU A 25 -3.01 -14.10 -9.95
N LEU A 26 -3.58 -12.97 -9.59
CA LEU A 26 -4.89 -12.49 -10.04
C LEU A 26 -4.70 -11.38 -11.06
N LYS A 27 -4.98 -11.69 -12.32
CA LYS A 27 -4.85 -10.75 -13.45
C LYS A 27 -6.21 -10.18 -13.82
N GLY A 28 -6.42 -8.91 -13.50
CA GLY A 28 -7.58 -8.12 -13.89
C GLY A 28 -7.33 -7.35 -15.18
N LYS A 29 -8.21 -7.46 -16.17
CA LYS A 29 -8.19 -6.62 -17.38
C LYS A 29 -9.45 -5.79 -17.51
N ASP A 30 -9.30 -4.55 -17.97
CA ASP A 30 -10.43 -3.74 -18.42
C ASP A 30 -10.70 -4.05 -19.90
N GLU A 31 -11.72 -4.86 -20.14
CA GLU A 31 -12.15 -5.24 -21.50
C GLU A 31 -12.90 -4.10 -22.21
N THR A 32 -13.39 -3.10 -21.46
CA THR A 32 -14.14 -1.97 -22.03
C THR A 32 -13.24 -0.85 -22.52
N HIS A 33 -11.94 -0.91 -22.21
CA HIS A 33 -10.95 0.13 -22.54
C HIS A 33 -11.34 1.54 -22.07
N SER A 34 -12.21 1.64 -21.06
CA SER A 34 -12.73 2.90 -20.55
C SER A 34 -11.91 3.47 -19.40
N LYS A 35 -11.06 2.64 -18.78
CA LYS A 35 -10.30 2.99 -17.59
C LYS A 35 -8.86 3.41 -17.93
N ALA A 36 -8.34 4.34 -17.14
CA ALA A 36 -6.95 4.79 -17.25
C ALA A 36 -5.93 3.66 -16.97
N ILE A 37 -6.29 2.70 -16.11
CA ILE A 37 -5.51 1.49 -15.85
C ILE A 37 -6.14 0.36 -16.67
N SER A 38 -5.41 -0.17 -17.65
CA SER A 38 -5.92 -1.23 -18.54
C SER A 38 -5.77 -2.63 -17.93
N GLN A 39 -4.80 -2.81 -17.04
CA GLN A 39 -4.54 -4.11 -16.40
C GLN A 39 -4.02 -3.95 -14.98
N ILE A 40 -4.44 -4.86 -14.11
CA ILE A 40 -4.01 -4.98 -12.72
C ILE A 40 -3.57 -6.43 -12.50
N ASN A 41 -2.39 -6.62 -11.95
CA ASN A 41 -1.89 -7.90 -11.50
C ASN A 41 -1.74 -7.84 -9.99
N LEU A 42 -2.42 -8.72 -9.28
CA LEU A 42 -2.30 -8.90 -7.83
C LEU A 42 -1.57 -10.22 -7.58
N ILE A 43 -0.50 -10.21 -6.80
CA ILE A 43 0.21 -11.43 -6.40
C ILE A 43 -0.04 -11.63 -4.91
N PHE A 44 -0.67 -12.76 -4.59
CA PHE A 44 -0.91 -13.22 -3.23
C PHE A 44 0.10 -14.32 -2.89
N ALA A 45 0.66 -14.26 -1.68
CA ALA A 45 1.47 -15.33 -1.13
C ALA A 45 0.57 -16.52 -0.72
N SER A 46 1.19 -17.65 -0.38
CA SER A 46 0.47 -18.87 0.04
C SER A 46 -0.38 -18.69 1.30
N ASP A 47 -0.01 -17.73 2.16
CA ASP A 47 -0.78 -17.33 3.35
C ASP A 47 -1.94 -16.38 3.03
N SER A 48 -2.26 -16.20 1.74
CA SER A 48 -3.28 -15.28 1.23
C SER A 48 -3.01 -13.79 1.49
N SER A 49 -1.80 -13.42 1.91
CA SER A 49 -1.39 -12.01 2.01
C SER A 49 -1.08 -11.43 0.63
N LEU A 50 -1.44 -10.16 0.41
CA LEU A 50 -1.08 -9.45 -0.82
C LEU A 50 0.41 -9.08 -0.77
N LYS A 51 1.20 -9.65 -1.66
CA LYS A 51 2.65 -9.43 -1.77
C LYS A 51 2.98 -8.28 -2.71
N SER A 52 2.29 -8.20 -3.84
CA SER A 52 2.47 -7.09 -4.77
C SER A 52 1.24 -6.80 -5.62
N MET A 53 1.16 -5.56 -6.08
CA MET A 53 0.17 -5.09 -7.04
C MET A 53 0.90 -4.36 -8.16
N LYS A 54 0.73 -4.83 -9.39
CA LYS A 54 1.26 -4.16 -10.58
C LYS A 54 0.12 -3.65 -11.45
N THR A 55 0.15 -2.37 -11.77
CA THR A 55 -0.83 -1.71 -12.63
C THR A 55 -0.18 -1.28 -13.93
N TYR A 56 -0.95 -1.32 -15.00
CA TYR A 56 -0.52 -0.93 -16.34
C TYR A 56 -1.48 0.12 -16.89
N SER A 57 -0.91 1.17 -17.45
CA SER A 57 -1.60 2.27 -18.13
C SER A 57 -0.85 2.56 -19.43
N PRO A 58 -1.47 3.25 -20.42
CA PRO A 58 -0.76 3.70 -21.61
C PRO A 58 0.48 4.55 -21.30
N SER A 59 0.42 5.35 -20.22
CA SER A 59 1.51 6.21 -19.76
C SER A 59 2.65 5.48 -19.04
N GLY A 60 2.47 4.20 -18.69
CA GLY A 60 3.48 3.44 -17.94
C GLY A 60 2.92 2.41 -16.98
N SER A 61 3.77 1.95 -16.07
CA SER A 61 3.40 0.92 -15.10
C SER A 61 3.84 1.28 -13.69
N GLN A 62 3.08 0.83 -12.70
CA GLN A 62 3.45 0.99 -11.29
C GLN A 62 3.38 -0.36 -10.60
N THR A 63 4.40 -0.69 -9.82
CA THR A 63 4.48 -1.91 -9.01
C THR A 63 4.58 -1.51 -7.55
N ALA A 64 3.57 -1.85 -6.75
CA ALA A 64 3.61 -1.77 -5.30
C ALA A 64 3.98 -3.14 -4.73
N THR A 65 4.94 -3.19 -3.82
CA THR A 65 5.34 -4.38 -3.06
C THR A 65 5.09 -4.12 -1.59
N PHE A 66 4.49 -5.08 -0.91
CA PHE A 66 4.11 -4.97 0.50
C PHE A 66 4.97 -5.91 1.33
N THR A 67 5.62 -5.35 2.35
CA THR A 67 6.27 -6.13 3.40
C THR A 67 5.37 -6.07 4.61
N SER A 68 5.03 -7.25 5.13
CA SER A 68 4.17 -7.38 6.29
C SER A 68 4.82 -8.28 7.33
N GLU A 69 4.51 -8.00 8.59
CA GLU A 69 5.01 -8.76 9.74
C GLU A 69 3.86 -9.02 10.71
N GLN A 70 3.94 -10.12 11.45
CA GLN A 70 3.06 -10.35 12.59
C GLN A 70 3.55 -9.52 13.78
N LYS A 71 2.61 -8.91 14.50
CA LYS A 71 2.91 -8.14 15.72
C LYS A 71 2.15 -8.78 16.89
N PRO A 72 2.64 -8.67 18.15
CA PRO A 72 1.97 -9.29 19.30
C PRO A 72 0.50 -8.86 19.46
N TRP A 73 0.20 -7.59 19.19
CA TRP A 73 -1.14 -7.01 19.25
C TRP A 73 -2.02 -7.35 18.04
N SER A 74 -1.47 -7.95 16.98
CA SER A 74 -2.19 -8.20 15.73
C SER A 74 -2.93 -9.55 15.71
N HIS A 75 -2.87 -10.33 16.79
CA HIS A 75 -3.57 -11.62 16.93
C HIS A 75 -3.31 -12.56 15.74
N SER A 76 -2.03 -12.79 15.44
CA SER A 76 -1.54 -13.61 14.32
C SER A 76 -1.90 -13.10 12.92
N LYS A 77 -2.35 -11.85 12.80
CA LYS A 77 -2.59 -11.20 11.50
C LYS A 77 -1.33 -10.47 11.04
N ASN A 78 -1.07 -10.51 9.74
CA ASN A 78 0.01 -9.74 9.13
C ASN A 78 -0.36 -8.25 9.08
N VAL A 79 0.58 -7.40 9.45
CA VAL A 79 0.48 -5.94 9.43
C VAL A 79 1.53 -5.42 8.47
N VAL A 80 1.13 -4.55 7.54
CA VAL A 80 2.04 -3.93 6.59
C VAL A 80 3.02 -3.00 7.33
N THR A 81 4.31 -3.28 7.25
CA THR A 81 5.38 -2.46 7.83
C THR A 81 6.10 -1.63 6.77
N GLN A 82 6.04 -2.04 5.50
CA GLN A 82 6.60 -1.28 4.41
C GLN A 82 5.82 -1.44 3.12
N VAL A 83 5.71 -0.34 2.38
CA VAL A 83 5.21 -0.32 1.00
C VAL A 83 6.28 0.30 0.12
N THR A 84 6.74 -0.45 -0.88
CA THR A 84 7.62 0.07 -1.91
C THR A 84 6.84 0.19 -3.21
N VAL A 85 6.70 1.40 -3.74
CA VAL A 85 6.05 1.67 -5.03
C VAL A 85 7.10 2.09 -6.03
N GLU A 86 7.24 1.33 -7.11
CA GLU A 86 8.07 1.67 -8.26
C GLU A 86 7.19 2.00 -9.46
N GLY A 87 7.23 3.25 -9.91
CA GLY A 87 6.58 3.74 -11.10
C GLY A 87 7.57 3.98 -12.23
N VAL A 88 7.18 3.64 -13.44
CA VAL A 88 7.90 3.98 -14.67
C VAL A 88 6.95 4.74 -15.59
N THR A 89 7.34 5.95 -15.98
CA THR A 89 6.57 6.83 -16.89
C THR A 89 7.54 7.49 -17.87
N GLY A 90 7.45 7.10 -19.14
CA GLY A 90 8.42 7.51 -20.16
C GLY A 90 9.85 7.14 -19.75
N ILE A 91 10.74 8.15 -19.70
CA ILE A 91 12.14 7.98 -19.27
C ILE A 91 12.35 8.12 -17.76
N GLN A 92 11.31 8.37 -16.96
CA GLN A 92 11.44 8.58 -15.52
C GLN A 92 11.07 7.32 -14.74
N LYS A 93 11.92 6.96 -13.78
CA LYS A 93 11.63 5.97 -12.74
C LYS A 93 11.44 6.70 -11.41
N THR A 94 10.34 6.40 -10.74
CA THR A 94 10.05 6.89 -9.38
C THR A 94 9.99 5.70 -8.44
N THR A 95 10.74 5.73 -7.35
CA THR A 95 10.70 4.74 -6.28
C THR A 95 10.29 5.44 -4.99
N VAL A 96 9.13 5.06 -4.44
CA VAL A 96 8.64 5.54 -3.15
C VAL A 96 8.73 4.39 -2.15
N VAL A 97 9.50 4.55 -1.09
CA VAL A 97 9.54 3.61 0.03
C VAL A 97 8.85 4.26 1.21
N THR A 98 7.76 3.67 1.67
CA THR A 98 7.04 4.09 2.87
C THR A 98 7.18 3.02 3.94
N SER A 99 7.82 3.34 5.05
CA SER A 99 8.00 2.46 6.20
C SER A 99 7.14 2.94 7.37
N ILE A 100 6.43 2.03 8.02
CA ILE A 100 5.52 2.30 9.13
C ILE A 100 6.04 1.55 10.35
N SER A 101 6.37 2.31 11.39
CA SER A 101 6.64 1.76 12.72
C SER A 101 5.38 1.83 13.55
N TYR A 102 5.13 0.81 14.37
CA TYR A 102 3.94 0.70 15.20
C TYR A 102 4.32 0.57 16.67
N ILE A 103 3.49 1.12 17.55
CA ILE A 103 3.51 0.89 19.00
C ILE A 103 2.22 0.21 19.44
N ALA A 104 2.30 -0.53 20.55
CA ALA A 104 1.13 -1.04 21.23
C ALA A 104 0.62 0.01 22.23
N LYS A 105 -0.66 0.36 22.16
CA LYS A 105 -1.33 1.26 23.09
C LYS A 105 -2.70 0.67 23.42
N ASP A 106 -2.95 0.42 24.72
CA ASP A 106 -4.24 -0.06 25.24
C ASP A 106 -4.80 -1.30 24.50
N GLY A 107 -3.91 -2.22 24.10
CA GLY A 107 -4.26 -3.43 23.36
C GLY A 107 -4.35 -3.28 21.83
N PHE A 108 -4.18 -2.06 21.30
CA PHE A 108 -4.20 -1.77 19.87
C PHE A 108 -2.81 -1.47 19.33
N GLY A 109 -2.56 -1.86 18.08
CA GLY A 109 -1.41 -1.37 17.34
C GLY A 109 -1.73 -0.07 16.63
N VAL A 110 -0.99 0.99 16.95
CA VAL A 110 -1.12 2.29 16.30
C VAL A 110 0.22 2.68 15.67
N PRO A 111 0.22 3.43 14.55
CA PRO A 111 1.46 3.96 13.99
C PRO A 111 2.21 4.79 15.03
N GLN A 112 3.53 4.80 14.97
CA GLN A 112 4.37 5.70 15.77
C GLN A 112 5.11 6.65 14.83
N SER A 113 5.60 6.12 13.72
CA SER A 113 6.23 6.92 12.69
C SER A 113 5.92 6.36 11.32
N ILE A 114 5.68 7.25 10.36
CA ILE A 114 5.63 6.93 8.93
C ILE A 114 6.77 7.69 8.26
N LYS A 115 7.71 6.94 7.67
CA LYS A 115 8.85 7.49 6.94
C LYS A 115 8.63 7.22 5.46
N THR A 116 8.65 8.27 4.65
CA THR A 116 8.53 8.15 3.20
C THR A 116 9.76 8.72 2.52
N SER A 117 10.40 7.91 1.68
CA SER A 117 11.52 8.30 0.82
C SER A 117 11.11 8.15 -0.64
N THR A 118 11.07 9.26 -1.36
CA THR A 118 10.79 9.31 -2.79
C THR A 118 12.08 9.59 -3.54
N LYS A 119 12.51 8.65 -4.38
CA LYS A 119 13.59 8.83 -5.33
C LYS A 119 13.02 8.95 -6.73
N VAL A 120 13.42 9.98 -7.47
CA VAL A 120 13.10 10.14 -8.90
C VAL A 120 14.40 10.17 -9.68
N GLU A 121 14.50 9.32 -10.70
CA GLU A 121 15.69 9.21 -11.55
C GLU A 121 15.31 9.07 -13.03
N ALA A 122 16.12 9.66 -13.90
CA ALA A 122 16.00 9.46 -15.34
C ALA A 122 16.69 8.15 -15.76
N MET A 123 15.96 7.26 -16.42
CA MET A 123 16.46 6.02 -17.03
C MET A 123 17.23 6.37 -18.31
N THR A 124 18.49 6.79 -18.16
CA THR A 124 19.38 7.08 -19.28
C THR A 124 20.66 6.26 -19.18
N ASN A 125 21.27 5.95 -20.33
CA ASN A 125 22.54 5.21 -20.39
C ASN A 125 23.77 6.09 -20.07
N LYS A 126 23.57 7.32 -19.58
CA LYS A 126 24.66 8.25 -19.26
C LYS A 126 24.98 8.17 -17.77
N GLU A 127 26.27 7.98 -17.44
CA GLU A 127 26.76 8.15 -16.07
C GLU A 127 26.44 9.55 -15.55
N GLY A 128 25.98 9.65 -14.30
CA GLY A 128 25.62 10.92 -13.66
C GLY A 128 24.18 11.41 -13.90
N ALA A 129 23.27 10.53 -14.34
CA ALA A 129 21.85 10.86 -14.48
C ALA A 129 21.30 11.54 -13.20
N GLN A 130 20.67 12.71 -13.37
CA GLN A 130 20.11 13.46 -12.24
C GLN A 130 19.12 12.58 -11.48
N SER A 131 19.37 12.45 -10.17
CA SER A 131 18.44 11.85 -9.24
C SER A 131 18.09 12.85 -8.15
N SER A 132 16.83 12.88 -7.76
CA SER A 132 16.37 13.64 -6.60
C SER A 132 15.82 12.67 -5.57
N THR A 133 16.14 12.92 -4.30
CA THR A 133 15.60 12.15 -3.19
C THR A 133 14.93 13.11 -2.21
N ILE A 134 13.65 12.89 -1.95
CA ILE A 134 12.86 13.64 -0.97
C ILE A 134 12.52 12.68 0.16
N LYS A 135 12.76 13.10 1.39
CA LYS A 135 12.41 12.32 2.59
C LYS A 135 11.40 13.12 3.42
N SER A 136 10.43 12.41 3.97
CA SER A 136 9.48 12.96 4.93
C SER A 136 9.27 11.95 6.05
N GLU A 137 8.99 12.47 7.24
CA GLU A 137 8.70 11.68 8.41
C GLU A 137 7.54 12.32 9.16
N ILE A 138 6.55 11.51 9.50
CA ILE A 138 5.44 11.87 10.37
C ILE A 138 5.62 11.07 11.64
N ILE A 139 5.76 11.74 12.78
CA ILE A 139 5.78 11.12 14.10
C ILE A 139 4.43 11.38 14.75
N MET A 140 3.86 10.33 15.33
CA MET A 140 2.58 10.37 16.01
C MET A 140 2.76 9.95 17.46
N SER A 141 2.19 10.74 18.36
CA SER A 141 2.22 10.54 19.80
C SER A 141 0.85 10.80 20.41
N ASP A 142 0.74 10.56 21.73
CA ASP A 142 -0.41 10.96 22.55
C ASP A 142 -1.75 10.35 22.11
N TYR A 143 -1.69 9.10 21.68
CA TYR A 143 -2.88 8.31 21.34
C TYR A 143 -3.84 8.19 22.54
N GLN A 144 -5.06 8.67 22.33
CA GLN A 144 -6.19 8.47 23.24
C GLN A 144 -7.13 7.44 22.66
N ILE A 145 -7.20 6.27 23.30
CA ILE A 145 -8.03 5.15 22.86
C ILE A 145 -9.14 4.94 23.90
N ASN A 146 -10.39 4.82 23.42
CA ASN A 146 -11.57 4.57 24.25
C ASN A 146 -11.80 5.58 25.39
N THR A 147 -11.34 6.82 25.25
CA THR A 147 -11.48 7.87 26.28
C THR A 147 -12.85 8.58 26.26
N GLY A 148 -13.75 8.20 25.34
CA GLY A 148 -15.07 8.85 25.20
C GLY A 148 -15.03 10.26 24.60
N THR A 149 -13.84 10.81 24.33
CA THR A 149 -13.64 12.16 23.78
C THR A 149 -14.41 12.38 22.47
N ALA A 150 -14.41 11.40 21.56
CA ALA A 150 -15.11 11.50 20.28
C ALA A 150 -16.64 11.66 20.43
N GLN A 151 -17.26 11.02 21.44
CA GLN A 151 -18.70 11.15 21.67
C GLN A 151 -19.09 12.60 22.02
N LYS A 152 -18.22 13.33 22.73
CA LYS A 152 -18.45 14.75 23.06
C LYS A 152 -18.48 15.61 21.79
N PHE A 153 -17.58 15.36 20.84
CA PHE A 153 -17.51 16.09 19.58
C PHE A 153 -18.68 15.79 18.62
N PHE A 154 -19.19 14.57 18.59
CA PHE A 154 -20.27 14.19 17.67
C PHE A 154 -21.68 14.40 18.23
N THR A 155 -21.85 14.42 19.56
CA THR A 155 -23.18 14.60 20.19
C THR A 155 -23.46 16.03 20.64
N GLY A 156 -22.48 16.93 20.60
CA GLY A 156 -22.64 18.35 20.95
C GLY A 156 -23.09 18.60 22.40
N ARG A 157 -23.05 17.57 23.26
CA ARG A 157 -23.35 17.71 24.68
C ARG A 157 -22.04 17.91 25.42
N ASP A 158 -21.73 19.17 25.66
CA ASP A 158 -20.86 19.54 26.77
C ASP A 158 -21.55 19.06 28.05
N GLY A 159 -20.93 18.10 28.72
CA GLY A 159 -21.47 17.53 29.95
C GLY A 159 -21.53 18.60 31.04
N ASN A 160 -22.75 18.96 31.42
CA ASN A 160 -23.12 19.39 32.77
C ASN A 160 -23.95 18.29 33.40
#